data_AF-A0A2N2U0A3-F1
#
_entry.id   AF-A0A2N2U0A3-F1
#
_cell.length_a   1.000
_cell.length_b   1.000
_cell.length_c   1.000
_cell.angle_alpha   90.00
_cell.angle_beta   90.00
_cell.angle_gamma   90.00
#
_symmetry.space_group_name_H-M   'P 1'
#
loop_
_entity.id
_entity.type
_entity.pdbx_description
1 polymer ?
#
loop_
_entity_poly.entity_id
_entity_poly.type
_entity_poly.pdbx_seq_one_letter_code
_entity_poly.pdbx_strand_id
1 'polypeptide(L)'
;MCVAHDSQVMPVIFSWVIALLRSDSGLCLDVSQACREGSAQPSASQRRLAGETRSQMETVSITPMPAMGHVLLTGALALAMLLGLHLRLAELAVASYRLLPPGEIPGAAEVAAWGIARIARAFGFAFSLAAPFVIASMLYNLTLGIINRAMPQLMVVFVGAPAITAAGLVLLMLLAPVMLGLWAAALGEFIAAPLEPR
;
A
#
# COMPACT_ATOMS: atom_id res chain seq x y z
N MET A 1 45.77 4.96 -14.77
CA MET A 1 45.70 3.50 -14.54
C MET A 1 44.88 3.27 -13.28
N CYS A 2 44.07 2.20 -13.24
CA CYS A 2 43.39 1.68 -12.05
C CYS A 2 42.34 2.58 -11.35
N VAL A 3 41.24 2.86 -12.06
CA VAL A 3 39.90 2.93 -11.45
C VAL A 3 39.03 1.95 -12.26
N ALA A 4 38.77 0.78 -11.69
CA ALA A 4 38.02 -0.32 -12.30
C ALA A 4 37.67 -1.36 -11.22
N HIS A 5 36.96 -0.91 -10.16
CA HIS A 5 36.48 -1.78 -9.09
C HIS A 5 35.46 -1.06 -8.20
N ASP A 6 34.22 -0.91 -8.66
CA ASP A 6 33.11 -1.66 -8.05
C ASP A 6 31.91 -1.78 -9.00
N SER A 7 31.49 -3.01 -9.37
CA SER A 7 30.58 -3.26 -10.52
C SER A 7 29.50 -4.39 -10.44
N GLN A 8 28.66 -4.52 -9.40
CA GLN A 8 27.61 -5.60 -9.26
C GLN A 8 26.09 -5.26 -9.15
N VAL A 9 25.56 -4.62 -8.09
CA VAL A 9 24.14 -4.91 -7.68
C VAL A 9 22.97 -4.30 -8.47
N MET A 10 22.92 -2.98 -8.68
CA MET A 10 21.66 -2.25 -8.92
C MET A 10 20.73 -2.75 -10.06
N PRO A 11 21.14 -3.49 -11.12
CA PRO A 11 20.19 -4.17 -12.00
C PRO A 11 19.16 -5.04 -11.28
N VAL A 12 19.37 -5.45 -10.02
CA VAL A 12 18.37 -6.26 -9.29
C VAL A 12 16.99 -5.58 -9.18
N ILE A 13 16.90 -4.29 -8.83
CA ILE A 13 15.58 -3.65 -8.63
C ILE A 13 14.82 -3.52 -9.96
N PHE A 14 15.51 -3.12 -11.03
CA PHE A 14 14.89 -2.96 -12.35
C PHE A 14 14.60 -4.31 -13.02
N SER A 15 15.46 -5.32 -12.81
CA SER A 15 15.23 -6.70 -13.26
C SER A 15 14.03 -7.34 -12.56
N TRP A 16 13.85 -7.10 -11.25
CA TRP A 16 12.66 -7.57 -10.53
C TRP A 16 11.36 -6.94 -11.05
N VAL A 17 11.34 -5.64 -11.36
CA VAL A 17 10.16 -4.99 -11.97
C VAL A 17 9.83 -5.59 -13.35
N ILE A 18 10.84 -5.82 -14.20
CA ILE A 18 10.65 -6.44 -15.53
C ILE A 18 10.24 -7.92 -15.41
N ALA A 19 10.78 -8.66 -14.43
CA ALA A 19 10.39 -10.04 -14.16
C ALA A 19 8.95 -10.15 -13.66
N LEU A 20 8.51 -9.21 -12.80
CA LEU A 20 7.13 -9.14 -12.30
C LEU A 20 6.15 -8.88 -13.46
N LEU A 21 6.44 -7.89 -14.31
CA LEU A 21 5.68 -7.60 -15.54
C LEU A 21 5.59 -8.80 -16.50
N ARG A 22 6.60 -9.68 -16.52
CA ARG A 22 6.60 -10.90 -17.33
C ARG A 22 5.80 -12.05 -16.70
N SER A 23 5.63 -12.06 -15.38
CA SER A 23 4.87 -13.09 -14.66
C SER A 23 3.36 -12.99 -14.90
N ASP A 24 2.79 -11.78 -14.93
CA ASP A 24 1.35 -11.56 -15.20
C ASP A 24 0.93 -12.06 -16.59
N SER A 25 1.83 -11.99 -17.58
CA SER A 25 1.56 -12.41 -18.96
C SER A 25 1.32 -13.92 -19.09
N GLY A 26 2.00 -14.74 -18.29
CA GLY A 26 1.85 -16.19 -18.29
C GLY A 26 0.61 -16.67 -17.53
N LEU A 27 0.34 -16.05 -16.38
CA LEU A 27 -0.81 -16.42 -15.52
C LEU A 27 -2.15 -16.19 -16.24
N CYS A 28 -2.24 -15.14 -17.05
CA CYS A 28 -3.45 -14.80 -17.81
C CYS A 28 -3.75 -15.82 -18.92
N LEU A 29 -2.72 -16.41 -19.54
CA LEU A 29 -2.89 -17.48 -20.54
C LEU A 29 -3.38 -18.78 -19.91
N ASP A 30 -2.77 -19.20 -18.79
CA ASP A 30 -3.13 -20.43 -18.07
C ASP A 30 -4.58 -20.42 -17.58
N VAL A 31 -5.00 -19.31 -16.95
CA VAL A 31 -6.41 -19.07 -16.57
C VAL A 31 -7.35 -19.11 -17.78
N SER A 32 -6.94 -18.56 -18.93
CA SER A 32 -7.76 -18.60 -20.16
C SER A 32 -7.88 -20.00 -20.80
N GLN A 33 -7.00 -20.92 -20.42
CA GLN A 33 -7.00 -22.30 -20.89
C GLN A 33 -7.82 -23.18 -19.95
N ALA A 34 -7.62 -23.04 -18.63
CA ALA A 34 -8.44 -23.66 -17.59
C ALA A 34 -9.94 -23.28 -17.70
N CYS A 35 -10.26 -22.00 -17.97
CA CYS A 35 -11.64 -21.57 -18.22
C CYS A 35 -12.27 -22.16 -19.50
N ARG A 36 -11.46 -22.62 -20.46
CA ARG A 36 -11.95 -23.21 -21.71
C ARG A 36 -12.38 -24.66 -21.49
N GLU A 37 -11.54 -25.43 -20.78
CA GLU A 37 -11.78 -26.83 -20.46
C GLU A 37 -12.92 -27.00 -19.45
N GLY A 38 -13.07 -26.07 -18.50
CA GLY A 38 -14.17 -26.07 -17.53
C GLY A 38 -15.57 -25.74 -18.08
N SER A 39 -15.73 -25.53 -19.39
CA SER A 39 -17.02 -25.11 -20.00
C SER A 39 -17.91 -26.27 -20.48
N ALA A 40 -17.47 -27.52 -20.34
CA ALA A 40 -18.28 -28.69 -20.65
C ALA A 40 -19.26 -29.05 -19.51
N GLN A 41 -20.55 -28.83 -19.75
CA GLN A 41 -21.74 -29.24 -18.95
C GLN A 41 -22.06 -28.42 -17.67
N PRO A 42 -22.81 -27.32 -17.81
CA PRO A 42 -23.57 -26.74 -16.71
C PRO A 42 -24.84 -27.56 -16.44
N SER A 43 -24.90 -28.21 -15.27
CA SER A 43 -26.13 -28.84 -14.78
C SER A 43 -27.17 -27.75 -14.39
N ALA A 44 -28.47 -28.09 -14.48
CA ALA A 44 -29.55 -27.10 -14.41
C ALA A 44 -29.63 -26.31 -13.07
N SER A 45 -28.98 -26.78 -12.00
CA SER A 45 -28.90 -26.10 -10.71
C SER A 45 -28.01 -24.84 -10.73
N GLN A 46 -26.95 -24.79 -11.55
CA GLN A 46 -26.02 -23.65 -11.57
C GLN A 46 -26.67 -22.34 -12.07
N ARG A 47 -27.77 -22.41 -12.83
CA ARG A 47 -28.48 -21.21 -13.33
C ARG A 47 -29.10 -20.35 -12.23
N ARG A 48 -29.34 -20.88 -11.03
CA ARG A 48 -29.75 -20.05 -9.85
C ARG A 48 -28.57 -19.32 -9.23
N LEU A 49 -27.41 -19.98 -9.11
CA LEU A 49 -26.23 -19.42 -8.47
C LEU A 49 -25.61 -18.28 -9.30
N ALA A 50 -25.72 -18.33 -10.63
CA ALA A 50 -25.24 -17.27 -11.54
C ALA A 50 -25.97 -15.91 -11.37
N GLY A 51 -27.18 -15.90 -10.80
CA GLY A 51 -27.86 -14.66 -10.42
C GLY A 51 -27.26 -14.03 -9.15
N GLU A 52 -26.97 -14.87 -8.15
CA GLU A 52 -26.36 -14.47 -6.88
C GLU A 52 -24.93 -13.94 -7.08
N THR A 53 -24.11 -14.63 -7.88
CA THR A 53 -22.72 -14.23 -8.12
C THR A 53 -22.57 -12.97 -8.96
N ARG A 54 -23.56 -12.63 -9.82
CA ARG A 54 -23.58 -11.36 -10.54
C ARG A 54 -23.68 -10.16 -9.60
N SER A 55 -24.60 -10.23 -8.63
CA SER A 55 -24.75 -9.21 -7.60
C SER A 55 -23.48 -9.05 -6.77
N GLN A 56 -22.78 -10.14 -6.45
CA GLN A 56 -21.51 -10.06 -5.74
C GLN A 56 -20.37 -9.48 -6.60
N MET A 57 -20.25 -9.84 -7.88
CA MET A 57 -19.23 -9.26 -8.76
C MET A 57 -19.40 -7.74 -8.94
N GLU A 58 -20.63 -7.24 -8.97
CA GLU A 58 -20.91 -5.80 -9.02
C GLU A 58 -20.53 -5.07 -7.72
N THR A 59 -20.46 -5.77 -6.58
CA THR A 59 -19.90 -5.22 -5.33
C THR A 59 -18.37 -5.26 -5.25
N VAL A 60 -17.65 -5.91 -6.17
CA VAL A 60 -16.16 -5.93 -6.15
C VAL A 60 -15.57 -4.60 -6.62
N SER A 61 -16.29 -3.84 -7.46
CA SER A 61 -15.95 -2.44 -7.78
C SER A 61 -16.37 -1.46 -6.67
N ILE A 62 -17.38 -1.83 -5.86
CA ILE A 62 -17.78 -1.14 -4.63
C ILE A 62 -17.20 -1.87 -3.40
N THR A 63 -15.93 -2.29 -3.47
CA THR A 63 -15.20 -2.45 -2.21
C THR A 63 -15.18 -1.07 -1.55
N PRO A 64 -15.53 -0.94 -0.26
CA PRO A 64 -15.35 0.31 0.46
C PRO A 64 -13.86 0.49 0.72
N MET A 65 -13.12 0.83 -0.34
CA MET A 65 -11.75 1.30 -0.29
C MET A 65 -11.73 2.40 0.79
N PRO A 66 -11.01 2.22 1.90
CA PRO A 66 -11.27 2.98 3.12
C PRO A 66 -11.28 4.47 2.82
N ALA A 67 -12.46 5.11 2.91
CA ALA A 67 -12.64 6.48 2.38
C ALA A 67 -11.65 7.46 3.03
N MET A 68 -11.36 7.22 4.32
CA MET A 68 -10.33 7.90 5.11
C MET A 68 -8.92 7.75 4.49
N GLY A 69 -8.56 6.55 4.01
CA GLY A 69 -7.28 6.28 3.36
C GLY A 69 -7.15 6.97 1.99
N HIS A 70 -8.23 7.04 1.20
CA HIS A 70 -8.22 7.77 -0.07
C HIS A 70 -8.04 9.28 0.15
N VAL A 71 -8.71 9.86 1.16
CA VAL A 71 -8.54 11.27 1.55
C VAL A 71 -7.11 11.55 2.03
N LEU A 72 -6.51 10.65 2.83
CA LEU A 72 -5.12 10.79 3.27
C LEU A 72 -4.13 10.68 2.10
N LEU A 73 -4.34 9.75 1.15
CA LEU A 73 -3.48 9.58 -0.02
C LEU A 73 -3.52 10.82 -0.93
N THR A 74 -4.71 11.32 -1.28
CA THR A 74 -4.85 12.50 -2.13
C THR A 74 -4.35 13.76 -1.42
N GLY A 75 -4.59 13.89 -0.12
CA GLY A 75 -4.03 14.97 0.71
C GLY A 75 -2.51 14.95 0.79
N ALA A 76 -1.90 13.77 0.96
CA ALA A 76 -0.44 13.60 0.97
C ALA A 76 0.18 13.96 -0.38
N LEU A 77 -0.44 13.51 -1.48
CA LEU A 77 0.05 13.82 -2.82
C LEU A 77 -0.08 15.31 -3.14
N ALA A 78 -1.21 15.94 -2.79
CA ALA A 78 -1.38 17.39 -2.91
C ALA A 78 -0.34 18.16 -2.10
N LEU A 79 -0.10 17.78 -0.84
CA LEU A 79 0.89 18.39 0.02
C LEU A 79 2.33 18.24 -0.54
N ALA A 80 2.67 17.07 -1.09
CA ALA A 80 3.97 16.85 -1.75
C ALA A 80 4.16 17.72 -3.01
N MET A 81 3.08 18.02 -3.74
CA MET A 81 3.12 18.96 -4.87
C MET A 81 3.31 20.40 -4.38
N LEU A 82 2.58 20.84 -3.34
CA LEU A 82 2.75 22.16 -2.72
C LEU A 82 4.18 22.38 -2.17
N LEU A 83 4.79 21.33 -1.61
CA LEU A 83 6.16 21.37 -1.06
C LEU A 83 7.26 21.34 -2.13
N GLY A 84 6.93 21.28 -3.43
CA GLY A 84 7.91 21.16 -4.51
C GLY A 84 8.69 19.83 -4.50
N LEU A 85 8.20 18.83 -3.77
CA LEU A 85 8.95 17.61 -3.45
C LEU A 85 9.17 16.72 -4.67
N HIS A 86 8.28 16.82 -5.66
CA HIS A 86 8.40 16.21 -6.99
C HIS A 86 9.66 16.67 -7.75
N LEU A 87 10.06 17.94 -7.58
CA LEU A 87 11.23 18.50 -8.25
C LEU A 87 12.52 17.95 -7.65
N ARG A 88 12.59 17.89 -6.31
CA ARG A 88 13.71 17.25 -5.59
C ARG A 88 13.81 15.75 -5.88
N LEU A 89 12.68 15.07 -6.09
CA LEU A 89 12.67 13.66 -6.51
C LEU A 89 13.25 13.46 -7.92
N ALA A 90 13.00 14.41 -8.84
CA ALA A 90 13.63 14.40 -10.16
C ALA A 90 15.14 14.68 -10.09
N GLU A 91 15.57 15.64 -9.25
CA GLU A 91 16.99 15.89 -8.96
C GLU A 91 17.68 14.64 -8.38
N LEU A 92 17.03 13.95 -7.44
CA LEU A 92 17.52 12.69 -6.85
C LEU A 92 17.64 11.59 -7.91
N ALA A 93 16.68 11.47 -8.83
CA ALA A 93 16.76 10.51 -9.94
C ALA A 93 17.97 10.80 -10.85
N VAL A 94 18.24 12.07 -11.19
CA VAL A 94 19.42 12.48 -11.97
C VAL A 94 20.72 12.25 -11.17
N ALA A 95 20.72 12.50 -9.87
CA ALA A 95 21.86 12.22 -8.99
C ALA A 95 22.17 10.72 -8.90
N SER A 96 21.15 9.85 -8.89
CA SER A 96 21.31 8.39 -8.91
C SER A 96 22.12 7.90 -10.11
N TYR A 97 21.92 8.48 -11.30
CA TYR A 97 22.72 8.16 -12.50
C TYR A 97 24.18 8.65 -12.44
N ARG A 98 24.50 9.60 -11.54
CA ARG A 98 25.90 10.02 -11.29
C ARG A 98 26.57 9.15 -10.23
N LEU A 99 25.80 8.65 -9.27
CA LEU A 99 26.25 7.76 -8.20
C LEU A 99 26.50 6.33 -8.69
N LEU A 100 25.81 5.89 -9.74
CA LEU A 100 26.00 4.58 -10.36
C LEU A 100 26.18 4.70 -11.89
N PRO A 101 27.43 4.74 -12.38
CA PRO A 101 27.72 4.77 -13.80
C PRO A 101 27.22 3.50 -14.50
N PRO A 102 26.62 3.56 -15.70
CA PRO A 102 26.19 2.36 -16.42
C PRO A 102 27.40 1.47 -16.77
N GLY A 103 27.54 0.35 -16.03
CA GLY A 103 28.68 -0.57 -16.09
C GLY A 103 29.38 -0.78 -14.73
N GLU A 104 29.21 0.16 -13.78
CA GLU A 104 29.68 0.10 -12.39
C GLU A 104 28.54 0.25 -11.37
N ILE A 105 28.67 -0.41 -10.23
CA ILE A 105 27.56 -0.78 -9.35
C ILE A 105 28.16 -1.35 -8.06
N PRO A 106 27.70 -1.04 -6.82
CA PRO A 106 28.32 -1.57 -5.59
C PRO A 106 28.24 -3.11 -5.44
N GLY A 107 28.74 -3.68 -4.35
CA GLY A 107 28.80 -5.14 -4.11
C GLY A 107 27.44 -5.78 -3.75
N ALA A 108 27.11 -6.96 -4.32
CA ALA A 108 25.74 -7.53 -4.33
C ALA A 108 25.04 -7.62 -2.96
N ALA A 109 25.80 -7.95 -1.91
CA ALA A 109 25.29 -8.03 -0.55
C ALA A 109 25.00 -6.66 0.08
N GLU A 110 25.69 -5.60 -0.35
CA GLU A 110 25.62 -4.27 0.27
C GLU A 110 24.31 -3.55 -0.06
N VAL A 111 23.88 -3.55 -1.34
CA VAL A 111 22.58 -3.01 -1.72
C VAL A 111 21.43 -3.90 -1.26
N ALA A 112 21.63 -5.21 -1.12
CA ALA A 112 20.65 -6.08 -0.47
C ALA A 112 20.47 -5.67 1.01
N ALA A 113 21.55 -5.49 1.76
CA ALA A 113 21.50 -5.03 3.16
C ALA A 113 20.90 -3.62 3.29
N TRP A 114 21.33 -2.66 2.46
CA TRP A 114 20.78 -1.30 2.41
C TRP A 114 19.27 -1.31 2.07
N GLY A 115 18.87 -2.10 1.07
CA GLY A 115 17.49 -2.24 0.63
C GLY A 115 16.59 -2.84 1.71
N ILE A 116 17.01 -3.93 2.34
CA ILE A 116 16.30 -4.56 3.47
C ILE A 116 16.16 -3.56 4.63
N ALA A 117 17.24 -2.87 5.00
CA ALA A 117 17.21 -1.85 6.06
C ALA A 117 16.32 -0.64 5.71
N ARG A 118 16.17 -0.30 4.43
CA ARG A 118 15.25 0.76 3.98
C ARG A 118 13.80 0.29 4.01
N ILE A 119 13.51 -0.93 3.55
CA ILE A 119 12.17 -1.53 3.59
C ILE A 119 11.69 -1.70 5.04
N ALA A 120 12.55 -2.22 5.93
CA ALA A 120 12.23 -2.38 7.35
C ALA A 120 11.89 -1.04 8.03
N ARG A 121 12.67 0.01 7.78
CA ARG A 121 12.39 1.38 8.29
C ARG A 121 11.08 1.94 7.72
N ALA A 122 10.84 1.80 6.42
CA ALA A 122 9.61 2.26 5.78
C ALA A 122 8.36 1.53 6.31
N PHE A 123 8.46 0.22 6.55
CA PHE A 123 7.36 -0.58 7.12
C PHE A 123 7.11 -0.23 8.59
N GLY A 124 8.16 -0.03 9.40
CA GLY A 124 8.05 0.44 10.78
C GLY A 124 7.39 1.83 10.89
N PHE A 125 7.74 2.74 9.98
CA PHE A 125 7.08 4.05 9.87
C PHE A 125 5.61 3.93 9.45
N ALA A 126 5.30 3.12 8.43
CA ALA A 126 3.91 2.89 8.03
C ALA A 126 3.07 2.27 9.17
N PHE A 127 3.66 1.35 9.95
CA PHE A 127 3.01 0.76 11.12
C PHE A 127 2.80 1.78 12.24
N SER A 128 3.77 2.68 12.51
CA SER A 128 3.59 3.73 13.52
C SER A 128 2.53 4.77 13.11
N LEU A 129 2.38 5.05 11.82
CA LEU A 129 1.29 5.88 11.28
C LEU A 129 -0.07 5.17 11.39
N ALA A 130 -0.13 3.86 11.15
CA ALA A 130 -1.36 3.08 11.27
C ALA A 130 -1.77 2.80 12.74
N ALA A 131 -0.81 2.77 13.67
CA ALA A 131 -1.00 2.41 15.07
C ALA A 131 -2.21 3.09 15.76
N PRO A 132 -2.41 4.42 15.71
CA PRO A 132 -3.57 5.05 16.36
C PRO A 132 -4.91 4.56 15.79
N PHE A 133 -5.01 4.33 14.48
CA PHE A 133 -6.23 3.81 13.84
C PHE A 133 -6.47 2.33 14.18
N VAL A 134 -5.40 1.52 14.23
CA VAL A 134 -5.49 0.11 14.63
C VAL A 134 -5.92 -0.02 16.10
N ILE A 135 -5.33 0.76 17.00
CA ILE A 135 -5.69 0.77 18.42
C ILE A 135 -7.14 1.23 18.61
N ALA A 136 -7.57 2.32 17.95
CA ALA A 136 -8.94 2.80 18.02
C ALA A 136 -9.94 1.76 17.49
N SER A 137 -9.64 1.13 16.34
CA SER A 137 -10.47 0.06 15.76
C SER A 137 -10.55 -1.15 16.68
N MET A 138 -9.43 -1.61 17.24
CA MET A 138 -9.38 -2.76 18.16
C MET A 138 -10.18 -2.49 19.44
N LEU A 139 -10.02 -1.31 20.05
CA LEU A 139 -10.77 -0.90 21.24
C LEU A 139 -12.27 -0.79 20.95
N TYR A 140 -12.64 -0.26 19.79
CA TYR A 140 -14.05 -0.15 19.36
C TYR A 140 -14.69 -1.52 19.12
N ASN A 141 -14.01 -2.42 18.39
CA ASN A 141 -14.50 -3.79 18.16
C ASN A 141 -14.66 -4.57 19.47
N LEU A 142 -13.72 -4.42 20.41
CA LEU A 142 -13.82 -5.00 21.75
C LEU A 142 -15.02 -4.44 22.53
N THR A 143 -15.23 -3.12 22.47
CA THR A 143 -16.35 -2.44 23.14
C THR A 143 -17.70 -2.90 22.57
N LEU A 144 -17.85 -2.99 21.24
CA LEU A 144 -19.05 -3.57 20.62
C LEU A 144 -19.26 -5.04 20.99
N GLY A 145 -18.21 -5.84 21.06
CA GLY A 145 -18.29 -7.25 21.49
C GLY A 145 -18.88 -7.39 22.90
N ILE A 146 -18.51 -6.48 23.81
CA ILE A 146 -19.07 -6.43 25.17
C ILE A 146 -20.51 -5.93 25.16
N ILE A 147 -20.82 -4.85 24.43
CA ILE A 147 -22.18 -4.27 24.36
C ILE A 147 -23.19 -5.25 23.75
N ASN A 148 -22.83 -5.92 22.65
CA ASN A 148 -23.71 -6.89 21.97
C ASN A 148 -24.05 -8.10 22.86
N ARG A 149 -23.17 -8.45 23.81
CA ARG A 149 -23.45 -9.49 24.81
C ARG A 149 -24.45 -9.04 25.88
N ALA A 150 -24.49 -7.75 26.19
CA ALA A 150 -25.35 -7.19 27.24
C ALA A 150 -26.79 -6.92 26.79
N MET A 151 -27.02 -6.62 25.49
CA MET A 151 -28.34 -6.22 25.00
C MET A 151 -28.65 -6.80 23.60
N PRO A 152 -29.20 -8.02 23.51
CA PRO A 152 -29.42 -8.72 22.24
C PRO A 152 -30.57 -8.16 21.37
N GLN A 153 -31.37 -7.22 21.90
CA GLN A 153 -32.71 -6.93 21.37
C GLN A 153 -32.85 -5.50 20.80
N LEU A 154 -32.60 -5.42 19.50
CA LEU A 154 -33.36 -4.67 18.47
C LEU A 154 -33.02 -3.24 17.97
N MET A 155 -32.22 -2.36 18.60
CA MET A 155 -32.01 -1.00 18.00
C MET A 155 -30.58 -0.43 17.92
N VAL A 156 -29.53 -1.11 18.42
CA VAL A 156 -28.17 -0.54 18.44
C VAL A 156 -27.57 -0.31 17.04
N VAL A 157 -27.94 -1.11 16.03
CA VAL A 157 -27.37 -1.01 14.66
C VAL A 157 -27.64 0.36 14.01
N PHE A 158 -28.84 0.93 14.22
CA PHE A 158 -29.23 2.21 13.62
C PHE A 158 -28.50 3.42 14.22
N VAL A 159 -28.02 3.32 15.45
CA VAL A 159 -27.20 4.37 16.10
C VAL A 159 -25.71 4.09 15.91
N GLY A 160 -25.29 2.82 15.93
CA GLY A 160 -23.90 2.41 15.81
C GLY A 160 -23.26 2.77 14.47
N ALA A 161 -23.96 2.59 13.35
CA ALA A 161 -23.41 2.90 12.02
C ALA A 161 -23.20 4.41 11.75
N PRO A 162 -24.11 5.32 12.15
CA PRO A 162 -23.81 6.75 12.15
C PRO A 162 -22.72 7.14 13.16
N ALA A 163 -22.77 6.61 14.38
CA ALA A 163 -21.83 6.97 15.45
C ALA A 163 -20.38 6.56 15.15
N ILE A 164 -20.15 5.35 14.62
CA ILE A 164 -18.79 4.91 14.23
C ILE A 164 -18.21 5.78 13.11
N THR A 165 -19.04 6.15 12.13
CA THR A 165 -18.62 6.97 10.99
C THR A 165 -18.27 8.39 11.47
N ALA A 166 -19.08 8.97 12.36
CA ALA A 166 -18.79 10.26 12.98
C ALA A 166 -17.53 10.22 13.84
N ALA A 167 -17.34 9.19 14.67
CA ALA A 167 -16.15 9.03 15.52
C ALA A 167 -14.87 8.88 14.67
N GLY A 168 -14.92 8.07 13.60
CA GLY A 168 -13.81 7.93 12.65
C GLY A 168 -13.49 9.23 11.92
N LEU A 169 -14.50 10.02 11.54
CA LEU A 169 -14.31 11.30 10.88
C LEU A 169 -13.71 12.37 11.81
N VAL A 170 -14.15 12.44 13.07
CA VAL A 170 -13.56 13.32 14.09
C VAL A 170 -12.11 12.93 14.37
N LEU A 171 -11.83 11.64 14.59
CA LEU A 171 -10.47 11.14 14.80
C LEU A 171 -9.57 11.46 13.60
N LEU A 172 -10.06 11.24 12.37
CA LEU A 172 -9.33 11.61 11.15
C LEU A 172 -9.06 13.12 11.09
N MET A 173 -10.04 13.97 11.40
CA MET A 173 -9.88 15.43 11.34
C MET A 173 -8.78 15.94 12.30
N LEU A 174 -8.64 15.32 13.47
CA LEU A 174 -7.57 15.64 14.42
C LEU A 174 -6.21 15.07 14.00
N LEU A 175 -6.16 13.84 13.49
CA LEU A 175 -4.89 13.15 13.19
C LEU A 175 -4.34 13.48 11.80
N ALA A 176 -5.17 13.78 10.80
CA ALA A 176 -4.77 14.04 9.42
C ALA A 176 -3.63 15.08 9.28
N PRO A 177 -3.68 16.28 9.87
CA PRO A 177 -2.58 17.25 9.71
C PRO A 177 -1.27 16.74 10.31
N VAL A 178 -1.32 15.99 11.42
CA VAL A 178 -0.14 15.41 12.08
C VAL A 178 0.44 14.27 11.23
N MET A 179 -0.40 13.36 10.75
CA MET A 179 -0.02 12.26 9.85
C MET A 179 0.66 12.78 8.58
N LEU A 180 0.04 13.77 7.93
CA LEU A 180 0.53 14.37 6.68
C LEU A 180 1.84 15.15 6.90
N GLY A 181 1.96 15.87 8.01
CA GLY A 181 3.20 16.57 8.39
C GLY A 181 4.36 15.62 8.66
N LEU A 182 4.12 14.55 9.44
CA LEU A 182 5.14 13.52 9.72
C LEU A 182 5.57 12.78 8.44
N TRP A 183 4.62 12.44 7.57
CA TRP A 183 4.91 11.82 6.28
C TRP A 183 5.74 12.73 5.37
N ALA A 184 5.36 14.01 5.26
CA ALA A 184 6.07 14.98 4.44
C ALA A 184 7.50 15.24 4.96
N ALA A 185 7.68 15.31 6.28
CA ALA A 185 8.99 15.45 6.91
C ALA A 185 9.88 14.23 6.63
N ALA A 186 9.38 13.00 6.89
CA ALA A 186 10.12 11.76 6.66
C ALA A 186 10.50 11.56 5.17
N LEU A 187 9.65 11.99 4.24
CA LEU A 187 9.95 11.96 2.81
C LEU A 187 10.98 13.03 2.40
N GLY A 188 10.92 14.22 3.02
CA GLY A 188 11.93 15.27 2.86
C GLY A 188 13.32 14.84 3.36
N GLU A 189 13.39 14.20 4.52
CA GLU A 189 14.63 13.63 5.08
C GLU A 189 15.20 12.52 4.18
N PHE A 190 14.36 11.63 3.67
CA PHE A 190 14.78 10.58 2.74
C PHE A 190 15.44 11.13 1.48
N ILE A 191 14.87 12.19 0.90
CA ILE A 191 15.40 12.81 -0.32
C ILE A 191 16.70 13.59 -0.02
N ALA A 192 16.84 14.15 1.19
CA ALA A 192 18.05 14.89 1.59
C ALA A 192 19.26 13.97 1.86
N ALA A 193 19.04 12.78 2.43
CA ALA A 193 20.11 11.84 2.78
C ALA A 193 19.79 10.39 2.31
N PRO A 194 19.83 10.11 1.00
CA PRO A 194 19.40 8.83 0.44
C PRO A 194 20.33 7.64 0.78
N LEU A 195 21.61 7.91 1.03
CA LEU A 195 22.64 6.88 1.19
C LEU A 195 23.01 6.57 2.65
N GLU A 196 22.59 7.38 3.62
CA GLU A 196 23.04 7.21 4.99
C GLU A 196 22.33 6.03 5.71
N PRO A 197 23.09 5.11 6.31
CA PRO A 197 22.57 4.18 7.30
C PRO A 197 22.34 4.94 8.62
N ARG A 198 21.08 5.11 9.01
CA ARG A 198 20.63 5.64 10.30
C ARG A 198 19.47 4.79 10.81
#